data_AF-A0ABD5DCR4-F1
#
_entry.id   AF-A0ABD5DCR4-F1
#
_cell.length_a   1.000
_cell.length_b   1.000
_cell.length_c   1.000
_cell.angle_alpha   90.00
_cell.angle_beta   90.00
_cell.angle_gamma   90.00
#
_symmetry.space_group_name_H-M   'P 1'
#
loop_
_entity.id
_entity.type
_entity.pdbx_description
1 polymer ?
#
loop_
_entity_poly.entity_id
_entity_poly.type
_entity_poly.pdbx_seq_one_letter_code
_entity_poly.pdbx_strand_id
1 'polypeptide(L)'
;MLSGFTPRPLKRLFTANQCWTSFLDAGGLRDIEVEAVTKMLACGTRILGVKEFGCDNPDCQHVKYLTNSCGSRACPSCGKKATDLWTAT
;
A
#
# COMPACT_ATOMS: atom_id res chain seq x y z
N MET A 1 17.19 -23.95 0.90
CA MET A 1 17.04 -22.69 1.67
C MET A 1 15.57 -22.34 1.64
N LEU A 2 14.88 -22.42 2.78
CA LEU A 2 13.47 -22.03 2.87
C LEU A 2 13.38 -20.54 2.50
N SER A 3 12.72 -20.23 1.39
CA SER A 3 12.46 -18.87 0.97
C SER A 3 11.74 -18.15 2.10
N GLY A 4 12.40 -17.17 2.72
CA GLY A 4 11.84 -16.42 3.83
C GLY A 4 10.48 -15.81 3.44
N PHE A 5 9.61 -15.63 4.46
CA PHE A 5 8.36 -14.91 4.33
C PHE A 5 8.57 -13.61 3.54
N THR A 6 7.90 -13.48 2.39
CA THR A 6 8.00 -12.29 1.56
C THR A 6 6.88 -11.33 1.93
N PRO A 7 7.16 -10.22 2.63
CA PRO A 7 6.12 -9.25 2.98
C PRO A 7 5.53 -8.64 1.70
N ARG A 8 4.18 -8.57 1.64
CA ARG A 8 3.31 -8.03 0.55
C ARG A 8 2.89 -9.04 -0.54
N PRO A 9 2.19 -10.13 -0.20
CA PRO A 9 1.69 -11.10 -1.19
C PRO A 9 0.74 -10.47 -2.22
N LEU A 10 -0.27 -9.69 -1.79
CA LEU A 10 -1.30 -9.19 -2.72
C LEU A 10 -0.81 -8.13 -3.70
N LYS A 11 -0.08 -7.11 -3.25
CA LYS A 11 0.39 -6.05 -4.15
C LYS A 11 1.22 -6.59 -5.30
N ARG A 12 2.09 -7.56 -5.03
CA ARG A 12 2.91 -8.21 -6.05
C ARG A 12 2.05 -9.01 -7.02
N LEU A 13 1.04 -9.75 -6.54
CA LEU A 13 0.12 -10.49 -7.40
C LEU A 13 -0.59 -9.58 -8.39
N PHE A 14 -1.16 -8.46 -7.93
CA PHE A 14 -1.89 -7.54 -8.79
C PHE A 14 -1.00 -6.69 -9.71
N THR A 15 0.29 -6.53 -9.41
CA THR A 15 1.24 -5.78 -10.26
C THR A 15 2.03 -6.67 -11.20
N ALA A 16 2.17 -7.97 -10.91
CA ALA A 16 2.87 -8.91 -11.76
C ALA A 16 2.17 -9.05 -13.11
N ASN A 17 2.95 -9.09 -14.19
CA ASN A 17 2.47 -9.33 -15.57
C ASN A 17 1.28 -8.45 -15.99
N GLN A 18 1.16 -7.23 -15.44
CA GLN A 18 0.03 -6.32 -15.68
C GLN A 18 -1.34 -6.94 -15.36
N CYS A 19 -1.37 -7.90 -14.44
CA CYS A 19 -2.55 -8.69 -14.11
C CYS A 19 -3.76 -7.83 -13.74
N TRP A 20 -3.56 -6.77 -12.94
CA TRP A 20 -4.66 -5.87 -12.59
C TRP A 20 -5.26 -5.13 -13.79
N THR A 21 -4.42 -4.67 -14.72
CA THR A 21 -4.90 -4.02 -15.96
C THR A 21 -5.74 -5.00 -16.78
N SER A 22 -5.27 -6.24 -16.94
CA SER A 22 -6.04 -7.27 -17.66
C SER A 22 -7.40 -7.57 -17.01
N PHE A 23 -7.49 -7.52 -15.67
CA PHE A 23 -8.76 -7.67 -14.96
C PHE A 23 -9.70 -6.49 -15.18
N LEU A 24 -9.18 -5.26 -15.25
CA LEU A 24 -9.99 -4.08 -15.58
C LEU A 24 -10.53 -4.16 -17.01
N ASP A 25 -9.70 -4.57 -17.97
CA ASP A 25 -10.08 -4.69 -19.37
C ASP A 25 -11.12 -5.80 -19.62
N ALA A 26 -11.00 -6.93 -18.90
CA ALA A 26 -11.96 -8.02 -18.98
C ALA A 26 -13.35 -7.64 -18.45
N GLY A 27 -13.43 -6.64 -17.58
CA GLY A 27 -14.68 -6.18 -16.98
C GLY A 27 -15.31 -7.18 -15.99
N GLY A 28 -16.56 -6.92 -15.61
CA GLY A 28 -17.33 -7.78 -14.70
C GLY A 28 -17.02 -7.62 -13.20
N LEU A 29 -16.08 -6.73 -12.86
CA LEU A 29 -15.81 -6.33 -11.48
C LEU A 29 -16.82 -5.29 -11.00
N ARG A 30 -17.17 -5.34 -9.72
CA ARG A 30 -17.98 -4.31 -9.06
C ARG A 30 -17.10 -3.10 -8.77
N ASP A 31 -17.71 -1.92 -8.74
CA ASP A 31 -17.01 -0.65 -8.44
C ASP A 31 -16.22 -0.72 -7.12
N ILE A 32 -16.79 -1.38 -6.09
CA ILE A 32 -16.13 -1.55 -4.80
C ILE A 32 -14.86 -2.41 -4.87
N GLU A 33 -14.82 -3.39 -5.77
CA GLU A 33 -13.64 -4.24 -5.97
C GLU A 33 -12.54 -3.45 -6.67
N VAL A 34 -12.91 -2.69 -7.70
CA VAL A 34 -12.01 -1.76 -8.40
C VAL A 34 -11.45 -0.72 -7.45
N GLU A 35 -12.29 -0.10 -6.63
CA GLU A 35 -11.88 0.88 -5.63
C GLU A 35 -10.93 0.27 -4.59
N ALA A 36 -11.27 -0.90 -4.05
CA ALA A 36 -10.49 -1.58 -3.02
C ALA A 36 -9.07 -1.93 -3.50
N VAL A 37 -8.96 -2.55 -4.68
CA VAL A 37 -7.66 -2.94 -5.26
C VAL A 37 -6.86 -1.71 -5.68
N THR A 38 -7.49 -0.69 -6.27
CA THR A 38 -6.83 0.55 -6.67
C THR A 38 -6.25 1.29 -5.46
N LYS A 39 -7.04 1.46 -4.39
CA LYS A 39 -6.57 2.03 -3.11
C LYS A 39 -5.44 1.20 -2.51
N MET A 40 -5.56 -0.14 -2.54
CA MET A 40 -4.53 -1.04 -2.06
C MET A 40 -3.21 -0.85 -2.82
N LEU A 41 -3.25 -0.78 -4.16
CA LEU A 41 -2.07 -0.58 -5.01
C LEU A 41 -1.41 0.78 -4.78
N ALA A 42 -2.20 1.85 -4.66
CA ALA A 42 -1.68 3.20 -4.41
C ALA A 42 -1.07 3.38 -3.00
N CYS A 43 -1.50 2.58 -2.02
CA CYS A 43 -1.05 2.70 -0.64
C CYS A 43 0.48 2.63 -0.51
N GLY A 44 1.12 3.54 0.24
CA GLY A 44 2.56 3.48 0.46
C GLY A 44 3.41 3.78 -0.78
N THR A 45 2.80 4.39 -1.80
CA THR A 45 3.49 5.02 -2.93
C THR A 45 3.40 6.54 -2.80
N ARG A 46 4.13 7.28 -3.63
CA ARG A 46 4.05 8.75 -3.66
C ARG A 46 2.74 9.29 -4.25
N ILE A 47 1.91 8.44 -4.88
CA ILE A 47 0.63 8.83 -5.52
C ILE A 47 -0.33 9.48 -4.50
N LEU A 48 -0.34 8.98 -3.27
CA LEU A 48 -1.21 9.52 -2.20
C LEU A 48 -0.60 10.71 -1.45
N GLY A 49 0.52 11.24 -1.95
CA GLY A 49 1.30 12.27 -1.28
C GLY A 49 2.36 11.71 -0.33
N VAL A 50 3.35 12.55 -0.04
CA VAL A 50 4.51 12.23 0.78
C VAL A 50 4.79 13.38 1.75
N LYS A 51 5.20 13.03 2.97
CA LYS A 51 5.75 13.97 3.95
C LYS A 51 7.26 13.82 3.97
N GLU A 52 7.96 14.93 3.85
CA GLU A 52 9.41 15.01 3.93
C GLU A 52 9.81 15.46 5.32
N PHE A 53 10.77 14.77 5.93
CA PHE A 53 11.33 15.10 7.23
C PHE A 53 12.84 15.25 7.09
N GLY A 54 13.35 16.46 7.33
CA GLY A 54 14.78 16.74 7.43
C GLY A 54 15.29 16.58 8.86
N CYS A 55 16.59 16.41 9.02
CA CYS A 55 17.24 16.55 10.31
C CYS A 55 17.35 18.04 10.69
N ASP A 56 17.17 18.37 11.97
CA ASP A 56 17.32 19.76 12.44
C ASP A 56 18.78 20.22 12.49
N ASN A 57 19.75 19.31 12.36
CA ASN A 57 21.17 19.65 12.27
C ASN A 57 21.50 20.18 10.86
N PRO A 58 21.98 21.44 10.71
CA PRO A 58 22.30 22.02 9.40
C PRO A 58 23.44 21.30 8.64
N ASP A 59 24.32 20.58 9.34
CA ASP A 59 25.39 19.80 8.71
C ASP A 59 24.91 18.41 8.22
N CYS A 60 23.66 18.06 8.51
CA CYS A 60 23.09 16.75 8.25
C CYS A 60 22.12 16.79 7.07
N GLN A 61 22.53 16.23 5.92
CA GLN A 61 21.69 16.17 4.71
C GLN A 61 20.68 15.00 4.72
N HIS A 62 20.45 14.35 5.87
CA HIS A 62 19.54 13.22 5.94
C HIS A 62 18.08 13.68 5.80
N VAL A 63 17.38 13.07 4.85
CA VAL A 63 15.96 13.29 4.61
C VAL A 63 15.22 11.96 4.63
N LYS A 64 14.07 11.93 5.31
CA LYS A 64 13.18 10.77 5.36
C LYS A 64 11.86 11.09 4.70
N TYR A 65 11.46 10.26 3.75
CA TYR A 65 10.18 10.33 3.06
C TYR A 65 9.19 9.35 3.67
N LEU A 66 8.06 9.86 4.18
CA LEU A 66 6.93 9.04 4.61
C LEU A 66 5.77 9.20 3.63
N THR A 67 5.43 8.13 2.93
CA THR A 67 4.26 8.08 2.06
C THR A 67 2.97 7.96 2.85
N ASN A 68 1.92 8.62 2.40
CA ASN A 68 0.58 8.48 2.99
C ASN A 68 0.01 7.07 2.76
N SER A 69 -0.88 6.66 3.66
CA SER A 69 -1.58 5.38 3.59
C SER A 69 -2.97 5.53 2.97
N CYS A 70 -3.49 4.50 2.30
CA CYS A 70 -4.82 4.57 1.66
C CYS A 70 -6.01 4.52 2.63
N GLY A 71 -5.81 4.09 3.88
CA GLY A 71 -6.87 3.96 4.89
C GLY A 71 -7.91 2.87 4.63
N SER A 72 -7.82 2.14 3.51
CA SER A 72 -8.80 1.11 3.15
C SER A 72 -8.69 -0.13 4.04
N ARG A 73 -9.84 -0.67 4.47
CA ARG A 73 -9.93 -1.96 5.18
C ARG A 73 -9.47 -3.14 4.32
N ALA A 74 -9.63 -3.07 3.00
CA ALA A 74 -9.19 -4.11 2.06
C ALA A 74 -7.67 -4.10 1.84
N CYS A 75 -6.97 -3.04 2.25
CA CYS A 75 -5.52 -3.00 2.15
C CYS A 75 -4.91 -3.87 3.26
N PRO A 76 -4.05 -4.86 2.93
CA PRO A 76 -3.48 -5.75 3.95
C PRO A 76 -2.58 -5.02 4.96
N SER A 77 -2.05 -3.84 4.61
CA SER A 77 -1.31 -3.01 5.56
C SER A 77 -2.22 -2.16 6.43
N CYS A 78 -3.14 -1.40 5.84
CA CYS A 78 -4.01 -0.49 6.60
C CYS A 78 -5.09 -1.24 7.38
N GLY A 79 -5.75 -2.22 6.76
CA GLY A 79 -6.77 -3.05 7.38
C GLY A 79 -6.22 -3.82 8.58
N LYS A 80 -5.06 -4.48 8.43
CA LYS A 80 -4.42 -5.19 9.55
C LYS A 80 -4.10 -4.25 10.71
N LYS A 81 -3.48 -3.09 10.42
CA LYS A 81 -3.21 -2.07 11.45
C LYS A 81 -4.49 -1.61 12.16
N ALA A 82 -5.56 -1.37 11.42
CA ALA A 82 -6.84 -0.96 11.99
C ALA A 82 -7.45 -2.05 12.88
N THR A 83 -7.41 -3.32 12.44
CA THR A 83 -7.84 -4.46 13.25
C THR A 83 -7.02 -4.59 14.52
N ASP A 84 -5.70 -4.46 14.45
CA ASP A 84 -4.83 -4.57 15.62
C ASP A 84 -5.10 -3.49 16.66
N LEU A 85 -5.32 -2.25 16.20
CA LEU A 85 -5.71 -1.14 17.07
C LEU A 85 -7.08 -1.39 17.71
N TRP A 86 -8.04 -1.92 16.96
CA TRP A 86 -9.37 -2.25 17.48
C TRP A 86 -9.31 -3.34 18.55
N THR A 87 -8.53 -4.40 18.35
CA THR A 87 -8.38 -5.48 19.33
C THR A 87 -7.60 -5.09 20.59
N ALA A 88 -6.88 -3.96 20.55
CA ALA A 88 -6.14 -3.44 21.69
C ALA A 88 -7.01 -2.55 22.62
N THR A 89 -8.30 -2.40 22.31
CA THR A 89 -9.29 -1.64 23.11
C THR A 89 -10.11 -2.59 23.97
#